data_AF-E9V2I2-F1
#
_entry.id   AF-E9V2I2-F1
#
_cell.length_a   1.000
_cell.length_b   1.000
_cell.length_c   1.000
_cell.angle_alpha   90.00
_cell.angle_beta   90.00
_cell.angle_gamma   90.00
#
_symmetry.space_group_name_H-M   'P 1'
#
loop_
_entity.id
_entity.type
_entity.pdbx_description
1 polymer ?
#
loop_
_entity_poly.entity_id
_entity_poly.type
_entity_poly.pdbx_seq_one_letter_code
_entity_poly.pdbx_strand_id
1 'polypeptide(L)'
;MRLLAVPPGPSRILVLGISAVATVVALSSTYVLTRAQDEDPAPRTERNYANLPPDDFGGPVTLTPAPSSSASPSASSTSSVRPSPGATPRTRSSDPANRSGDRPTGQEPREGEPLGSPPPGAGSPGPRDTGVPPKKKLRTHRGDLIIRTPGQVVDGLEVHGRIQVEAPNVTIRNTLVIVPTGSETAGISNNNDRGAGMLVSNVEVRAENAAPGVNGVVGHDFTLQNSEVHHVTDQVHITGSNVTVRDNWFHDNYHFESDPYQDGGASHDDSIQIIGGSNITIADNRFTGAYNAGVQITQSIGDVSDVTIRDNLLGGGGCTVNVAEKSRGPIRGVEIRDNRFLSDQRIDGCAIIHPSSTKISHSGNVWDDTGRPVTLTRG
;
A
#
# COMPACT_ATOMS: atom_id res chain seq x y z
N MET A 1 -59.29 38.30 -90.36
CA MET A 1 -59.21 38.66 -88.93
C MET A 1 -57.75 38.50 -88.51
N ARG A 2 -57.10 39.56 -87.99
CA ARG A 2 -55.66 39.65 -87.62
C ARG A 2 -55.28 38.56 -86.61
N LEU A 3 -54.17 37.80 -86.72
CA LEU A 3 -52.70 38.05 -86.62
C LEU A 3 -52.15 38.07 -85.17
N LEU A 4 -51.00 37.36 -85.00
CA LEU A 4 -50.00 37.31 -83.90
C LEU A 4 -50.11 36.09 -82.96
N ALA A 5 -49.05 35.34 -82.60
CA ALA A 5 -47.59 35.48 -82.77
C ALA A 5 -46.91 34.07 -82.71
N VAL A 6 -46.03 33.68 -83.66
CA VAL A 6 -44.53 33.77 -83.76
C VAL A 6 -43.77 32.55 -83.15
N PRO A 7 -42.73 32.01 -83.83
CA PRO A 7 -42.21 30.63 -83.68
C PRO A 7 -40.70 30.57 -83.25
N PRO A 8 -39.80 29.71 -83.79
CA PRO A 8 -39.25 28.50 -83.16
C PRO A 8 -37.70 28.52 -82.97
N GLY A 9 -37.10 27.46 -82.41
CA GLY A 9 -35.64 27.27 -82.44
C GLY A 9 -35.16 25.84 -82.14
N PRO A 10 -33.98 25.39 -82.65
CA PRO A 10 -33.82 24.04 -83.21
C PRO A 10 -32.65 23.18 -82.67
N SER A 11 -32.73 21.87 -82.97
CA SER A 11 -31.68 20.94 -83.49
C SER A 11 -30.31 20.71 -82.81
N ARG A 12 -30.12 19.44 -82.41
CA ARG A 12 -29.11 18.44 -82.88
C ARG A 12 -27.64 18.39 -82.37
N ILE A 13 -27.26 17.13 -82.06
CA ILE A 13 -25.98 16.38 -82.31
C ILE A 13 -24.94 16.26 -81.17
N LEU A 14 -24.84 15.01 -80.67
CA LEU A 14 -23.68 14.11 -80.45
C LEU A 14 -22.27 14.70 -80.14
N VAL A 15 -21.58 14.15 -79.13
CA VAL A 15 -20.22 13.51 -79.22
C VAL A 15 -19.57 13.25 -77.83
N LEU A 16 -19.04 12.02 -77.70
CA LEU A 16 -17.97 11.44 -76.87
C LEU A 16 -17.73 11.87 -75.41
N GLY A 17 -17.61 10.85 -74.55
CA GLY A 17 -16.99 10.96 -73.23
C GLY A 17 -15.46 10.98 -73.28
N ILE A 18 -14.86 11.38 -72.17
CA ILE A 18 -13.51 11.07 -71.69
C ILE A 18 -13.54 11.23 -70.16
N SER A 19 -13.08 10.20 -69.45
CA SER A 19 -12.81 10.24 -68.01
C SER A 19 -11.77 11.32 -67.69
N ALA A 20 -12.08 12.20 -66.73
CA ALA A 20 -11.10 13.07 -66.11
C ALA A 20 -10.94 12.68 -64.64
N VAL A 21 -9.81 12.04 -64.38
CA VAL A 21 -9.20 11.82 -63.07
C VAL A 21 -9.09 13.17 -62.35
N ALA A 22 -9.71 13.29 -61.17
CA ALA A 22 -9.58 14.47 -60.34
C ALA A 22 -8.20 14.46 -59.66
N THR A 23 -7.24 15.13 -60.29
CA THR A 23 -5.97 15.51 -59.69
C THR A 23 -6.24 16.61 -58.66
N VAL A 24 -6.33 16.25 -57.38
CA VAL A 24 -6.32 17.25 -56.30
C VAL A 24 -4.88 17.72 -56.12
N VAL A 25 -4.63 18.96 -56.54
CA VAL A 25 -3.39 19.69 -56.27
C VAL A 25 -3.32 19.94 -54.76
N ALA A 26 -2.40 19.24 -54.09
CA ALA A 26 -2.05 19.53 -52.70
C ALA A 26 -1.27 20.86 -52.65
N LEU A 27 -1.88 21.88 -52.07
CA LEU A 27 -1.18 23.08 -51.62
C LEU A 27 -0.33 22.69 -50.40
N SER A 28 0.98 22.67 -50.63
CA SER A 28 2.04 22.54 -49.65
C SER A 28 1.98 23.67 -48.61
N SER A 29 1.53 23.34 -47.40
CA SER A 29 1.93 24.06 -46.20
C SER A 29 3.13 23.33 -45.61
N THR A 30 4.31 23.91 -45.77
CA THR A 30 5.53 23.55 -45.06
C THR A 30 5.35 23.81 -43.57
N TYR A 31 4.89 22.80 -42.83
CA TYR A 31 5.29 22.64 -41.44
C TYR A 31 6.61 21.89 -41.43
N VAL A 32 7.67 22.57 -40.99
CA VAL A 32 8.97 21.96 -40.72
C VAL A 32 8.76 20.93 -39.62
N LEU A 33 8.66 19.66 -40.02
CA LEU A 33 8.84 18.51 -39.14
C LEU A 33 10.31 18.45 -38.75
N THR A 34 10.66 18.96 -37.57
CA THR A 34 11.76 18.36 -36.83
C THR A 34 11.33 16.94 -36.46
N ARG A 35 11.69 15.98 -37.32
CA ARG A 35 11.74 14.56 -36.94
C ARG A 35 12.76 14.43 -35.81
N ALA A 36 12.30 14.51 -34.57
CA ALA A 36 12.89 13.64 -33.58
C ALA A 36 12.47 12.23 -34.00
N GLN A 37 13.45 11.35 -34.20
CA GLN A 37 13.17 9.93 -34.34
C GLN A 37 12.39 9.53 -33.09
N ASP A 38 11.15 9.07 -33.27
CA ASP A 38 10.48 8.26 -32.26
C ASP A 38 11.35 7.00 -32.11
N GLU A 39 12.30 7.08 -31.19
CA GLU A 39 12.90 5.91 -30.56
C GLU A 39 11.73 5.16 -29.94
N ASP A 40 11.42 4.01 -30.53
CA ASP A 40 10.56 2.98 -29.93
C ASP A 40 11.02 2.85 -28.47
N PRO A 41 10.20 3.23 -27.46
CA PRO A 41 10.68 3.19 -26.10
C PRO A 41 10.97 1.73 -25.80
N ALA A 42 12.25 1.41 -25.62
CA ALA A 42 12.71 0.12 -25.13
C ALA A 42 11.76 -0.33 -24.01
N PRO A 43 11.37 -1.61 -23.94
CA PRO A 43 10.46 -2.08 -22.90
C PRO A 43 11.00 -1.58 -21.56
N ARG A 44 10.26 -0.67 -20.93
CA ARG A 44 10.62 -0.20 -19.58
C ARG A 44 10.73 -1.46 -18.75
N THR A 45 11.94 -1.73 -18.26
CA THR A 45 12.17 -2.80 -17.29
C THR A 45 11.13 -2.67 -16.21
N GLU A 46 10.34 -3.71 -16.03
CA GLU A 46 9.46 -3.90 -14.90
C GLU A 46 10.17 -3.38 -13.64
N ARG A 47 9.57 -2.41 -12.93
CA ARG A 47 10.10 -2.02 -11.63
C ARG A 47 9.93 -3.24 -10.73
N ASN A 48 11.02 -4.00 -10.59
CA ASN A 48 11.10 -5.05 -9.60
C ASN A 48 11.15 -4.36 -8.23
N TYR A 49 10.04 -4.44 -7.49
CA TYR A 49 9.94 -3.87 -6.15
C TYR A 49 10.90 -4.56 -5.16
N ALA A 50 11.45 -5.73 -5.51
CA ALA A 50 12.48 -6.44 -4.73
C ALA A 50 13.85 -5.76 -4.68
N ASN A 51 14.03 -4.65 -5.41
CA ASN A 51 15.25 -3.83 -5.33
C ASN A 51 15.05 -2.60 -4.44
N LEU A 52 13.89 -2.43 -3.80
CA LEU A 52 13.76 -1.48 -2.70
C LEU A 52 14.64 -1.97 -1.54
N PRO A 53 15.38 -1.07 -0.87
CA PRO A 53 16.29 -1.49 0.19
C PRO A 53 15.53 -2.25 1.29
N PRO A 54 16.07 -3.37 1.81
CA PRO A 54 15.47 -4.06 2.94
C PRO A 54 15.35 -3.07 4.10
N ASP A 55 14.14 -2.94 4.63
CA ASP A 55 13.84 -1.96 5.64
C ASP A 55 14.37 -2.44 7.00
N ASP A 56 15.53 -1.92 7.43
CA ASP A 56 16.07 -2.13 8.79
C ASP A 56 15.15 -1.47 9.84
N PHE A 57 14.09 -2.17 10.25
CA PHE A 57 13.31 -1.80 11.42
C PHE A 57 14.15 -2.13 12.63
N GLY A 58 14.60 -1.10 13.34
CA GLY A 58 15.28 -1.24 14.61
C GLY A 58 14.59 -2.33 15.42
N GLY A 59 15.34 -3.39 15.71
CA GLY A 59 14.86 -4.56 16.42
C GLY A 59 14.21 -4.19 17.77
N PRO A 60 13.68 -5.19 18.51
CA PRO A 60 12.76 -4.97 19.63
C PRO A 60 13.22 -3.83 20.52
N VAL A 61 12.41 -2.77 20.59
CA VAL A 61 12.66 -1.62 21.45
C VAL A 61 12.62 -2.12 22.90
N THR A 62 13.77 -2.46 23.47
CA THR A 62 13.88 -2.68 24.90
C THR A 62 13.67 -1.34 25.59
N LEU A 63 12.47 -1.16 26.15
CA LEU A 63 12.17 -0.05 27.07
C LEU A 63 13.20 -0.07 28.21
N THR A 64 14.16 0.85 28.16
CA THR A 64 15.12 1.03 29.25
C THR A 64 14.39 1.80 30.36
N PRO A 65 14.25 1.25 31.58
CA PRO A 65 13.61 1.99 32.66
C PRO A 65 14.43 3.24 32.99
N ALA A 66 13.76 4.39 33.06
CA ALA A 66 14.39 5.66 33.40
C ALA A 66 15.09 5.59 34.77
N PRO A 67 16.26 6.24 34.95
CA PRO A 67 16.95 6.26 36.22
C PRO A 67 16.12 7.04 37.24
N SER A 68 15.77 6.37 38.34
CA SER A 68 15.09 6.97 39.49
C SER A 68 15.99 8.05 40.10
N SER A 69 15.53 9.30 40.09
CA SER A 69 16.20 10.39 40.78
C SER A 69 16.10 10.21 42.30
N SER A 70 17.27 10.11 42.92
CA SER A 70 17.47 10.08 44.37
C SER A 70 17.14 11.44 44.98
N ALA A 71 16.13 11.50 45.83
CA ALA A 71 15.99 12.55 46.84
C ALA A 71 15.69 11.90 48.20
N SER A 72 16.66 12.01 49.12
CA SER A 72 16.49 11.77 50.56
C SER A 72 15.92 13.05 51.20
N PRO A 73 15.09 12.96 52.25
CA PRO A 73 15.67 12.89 53.59
C PRO A 73 14.98 11.93 54.58
N SER A 74 15.85 11.30 55.37
CA SER A 74 15.77 10.97 56.81
C SER A 74 14.44 11.13 57.56
N ALA A 75 13.93 10.01 58.09
CA ALA A 75 13.34 9.94 59.43
C ALA A 75 13.40 8.49 59.97
N SER A 76 13.95 8.35 61.18
CA SER A 76 14.10 7.11 61.96
C SER A 76 12.77 6.49 62.40
N SER A 77 12.69 5.15 62.37
CA SER A 77 12.20 4.38 63.53
C SER A 77 12.58 2.91 63.43
N THR A 78 13.01 2.38 64.58
CA THR A 78 13.53 1.06 64.93
C THR A 78 12.48 -0.06 64.96
N SER A 79 12.86 -1.28 64.54
CA SER A 79 12.75 -2.49 65.39
C SER A 79 13.35 -3.73 64.72
N SER A 80 14.16 -4.43 65.52
CA SER A 80 14.86 -5.70 65.35
C SER A 80 13.96 -6.93 65.17
N VAL A 81 14.43 -7.98 64.47
CA VAL A 81 14.67 -9.37 64.97
C VAL A 81 15.39 -10.21 63.89
N ARG A 82 16.45 -10.96 64.28
CA ARG A 82 17.13 -12.09 63.59
C ARG A 82 17.62 -13.04 64.72
N PRO A 83 17.61 -14.39 64.60
CA PRO A 83 18.57 -15.25 63.84
C PRO A 83 17.91 -16.47 63.11
N SER A 84 18.28 -16.93 61.89
CA SER A 84 19.38 -17.84 61.42
C SER A 84 19.47 -19.26 62.08
N PRO A 85 20.09 -20.32 61.49
CA PRO A 85 20.84 -20.49 60.21
C PRO A 85 20.77 -21.88 59.46
N GLY A 86 21.42 -21.98 58.27
CA GLY A 86 22.10 -23.20 57.72
C GLY A 86 21.28 -24.05 56.71
N ALA A 87 21.80 -24.57 55.58
CA ALA A 87 23.16 -24.85 55.12
C ALA A 87 23.27 -24.91 53.56
N THR A 88 24.49 -24.76 53.06
CA THR A 88 24.99 -24.94 51.66
C THR A 88 25.88 -26.22 51.58
N PRO A 89 26.60 -26.57 50.48
CA PRO A 89 26.23 -26.81 49.06
C PRO A 89 26.91 -28.07 48.43
N ARG A 90 26.66 -28.29 47.11
CA ARG A 90 27.47 -29.01 46.07
C ARG A 90 27.26 -30.53 45.87
N THR A 91 26.97 -30.89 44.61
CA THR A 91 27.85 -31.78 43.81
C THR A 91 27.73 -31.46 42.32
N ARG A 92 28.91 -31.33 41.70
CA ARG A 92 29.19 -31.18 40.27
C ARG A 92 29.32 -32.59 39.68
N SER A 93 28.74 -32.86 38.53
CA SER A 93 29.14 -34.01 37.69
C SER A 93 29.44 -33.53 36.28
N SER A 94 30.48 -34.12 35.72
CA SER A 94 31.24 -33.71 34.54
C SER A 94 31.00 -34.64 33.36
N ASP A 95 30.71 -34.02 32.20
CA ASP A 95 31.22 -34.35 30.85
C ASP A 95 30.72 -35.64 30.13
N PRO A 96 31.00 -35.84 28.82
CA PRO A 96 30.54 -35.08 27.63
C PRO A 96 29.91 -36.01 26.56
N ALA A 97 29.02 -35.52 25.68
CA ALA A 97 28.77 -36.21 24.41
C ALA A 97 28.13 -35.34 23.33
N ASN A 98 28.91 -35.19 22.26
CA ASN A 98 28.52 -35.19 20.86
C ASN A 98 27.83 -33.97 20.24
N ARG A 99 28.71 -33.21 19.60
CA ARG A 99 28.46 -32.34 18.45
C ARG A 99 28.13 -33.22 17.23
N SER A 100 26.89 -33.18 16.78
CA SER A 100 26.55 -33.38 15.37
C SER A 100 25.38 -32.45 15.07
N GLY A 101 25.70 -31.34 14.40
CA GLY A 101 24.72 -30.36 13.97
C GLY A 101 23.84 -30.98 12.90
N ASP A 102 22.60 -31.29 13.28
CA ASP A 102 21.51 -31.36 12.33
C ASP A 102 21.20 -29.93 11.89
N ARG A 103 21.68 -29.64 10.69
CA ARG A 103 21.20 -28.54 9.86
C ARG A 103 19.68 -28.73 9.70
N PRO A 104 18.82 -27.76 10.07
CA PRO A 104 17.40 -27.86 9.75
C PRO A 104 17.25 -27.84 8.23
N THR A 105 16.77 -28.95 7.69
CA THR A 105 16.25 -29.08 6.33
C THR A 105 15.02 -28.18 6.19
N GLY A 106 14.87 -27.57 5.00
CA GLY A 106 13.88 -26.55 4.66
C GLY A 106 12.51 -26.78 5.29
N GLN A 107 12.17 -25.87 6.20
CA GLN A 107 10.84 -25.73 6.76
C GLN A 107 10.15 -24.67 5.91
N GLU A 108 9.05 -25.03 5.25
CA GLU A 108 8.22 -24.03 4.57
C GLU A 108 7.86 -22.91 5.57
N PRO A 109 7.85 -21.63 5.14
CA PRO A 109 7.47 -20.52 6.01
C PRO A 109 6.12 -20.82 6.65
N ARG A 110 6.09 -20.88 7.99
CA ARG A 110 4.84 -21.10 8.73
C ARG A 110 4.11 -19.78 8.83
N GLU A 111 2.87 -19.79 8.35
CA GLU A 111 1.92 -18.69 8.46
C GLU A 111 1.56 -18.46 9.94
N GLY A 112 1.59 -17.19 10.36
CA GLY A 112 1.01 -16.77 11.65
C GLY A 112 -0.51 -16.71 11.56
N GLU A 113 -1.22 -17.23 12.57
CA GLU A 113 -2.69 -17.11 12.63
C GLU A 113 -3.12 -15.63 12.63
N PRO A 114 -4.08 -15.22 11.78
CA PRO A 114 -4.57 -13.84 11.75
C PRO A 114 -5.07 -13.39 13.13
N LEU A 115 -4.72 -12.18 13.54
CA LEU A 115 -5.25 -11.60 14.78
C LEU A 115 -6.76 -11.36 14.62
N GLY A 116 -7.54 -12.03 15.48
CA GLY A 116 -9.00 -11.96 15.44
C GLY A 116 -9.52 -10.54 15.60
N SER A 117 -10.43 -10.13 14.72
CA SER A 117 -10.92 -8.75 14.66
C SER A 117 -12.40 -8.64 15.03
N PRO A 118 -12.83 -7.56 15.71
CA PRO A 118 -14.24 -7.35 16.02
C PRO A 118 -15.06 -7.19 14.72
N PRO A 119 -16.35 -7.56 14.70
CA PRO A 119 -17.21 -7.36 13.53
C PRO A 119 -17.39 -5.86 13.19
N PRO A 120 -17.70 -5.50 11.92
CA PRO A 120 -17.92 -4.11 11.54
C PRO A 120 -18.94 -3.40 12.44
N GLY A 121 -18.52 -2.28 13.05
CA GLY A 121 -19.43 -1.30 13.63
C GLY A 121 -20.25 -0.61 12.54
N ALA A 122 -21.40 -0.03 12.91
CA ALA A 122 -22.20 0.73 11.95
C ALA A 122 -21.41 1.97 11.45
N GLY A 123 -21.10 2.00 10.14
CA GLY A 123 -20.45 3.13 9.48
C GLY A 123 -18.95 2.97 9.21
N SER A 124 -18.31 1.88 9.64
CA SER A 124 -16.92 1.56 9.23
C SER A 124 -16.92 0.68 7.97
N PRO A 125 -15.93 0.83 7.07
CA PRO A 125 -15.78 -0.04 5.90
C PRO A 125 -15.76 -1.53 6.27
N GLY A 126 -16.31 -2.36 5.39
CA GLY A 126 -16.32 -3.81 5.54
C GLY A 126 -17.00 -4.54 4.37
N PRO A 127 -17.33 -5.83 4.52
CA PRO A 127 -17.69 -6.72 3.40
C PRO A 127 -19.00 -6.37 2.67
N ARG A 128 -19.71 -5.32 3.10
CA ARG A 128 -20.96 -4.85 2.48
C ARG A 128 -20.78 -3.62 1.60
N ASP A 129 -19.70 -2.86 1.80
CA ASP A 129 -19.47 -1.57 1.14
C ASP A 129 -18.05 -1.40 0.56
N THR A 130 -17.15 -2.36 0.80
CA THR A 130 -15.83 -2.46 0.16
C THR A 130 -15.76 -3.58 -0.88
N GLY A 131 -14.65 -3.61 -1.61
CA GLY A 131 -14.35 -4.67 -2.57
C GLY A 131 -15.16 -4.57 -3.85
N VAL A 132 -15.28 -5.70 -4.55
CA VAL A 132 -16.13 -5.81 -5.74
C VAL A 132 -17.60 -5.71 -5.32
N PRO A 133 -18.42 -4.84 -5.95
CA PRO A 133 -19.81 -4.69 -5.53
C PRO A 133 -20.58 -6.01 -5.64
N PRO A 134 -21.43 -6.34 -4.64
CA PRO A 134 -22.20 -7.58 -4.67
C PRO A 134 -22.97 -7.74 -5.98
N LYS A 135 -22.93 -8.96 -6.54
CA LYS A 135 -23.60 -9.32 -7.81
C LYS A 135 -23.01 -8.65 -9.07
N LYS A 136 -21.88 -7.94 -8.97
CA LYS A 136 -21.13 -7.53 -10.16
C LYS A 136 -20.71 -8.77 -10.94
N LYS A 137 -21.03 -8.79 -12.23
CA LYS A 137 -20.52 -9.84 -13.14
C LYS A 137 -19.10 -9.48 -13.53
N LEU A 138 -18.18 -10.39 -13.27
CA LEU A 138 -16.78 -10.25 -13.66
C LEU A 138 -16.50 -11.08 -14.91
N ARG A 139 -15.61 -10.58 -15.76
CA ARG A 139 -15.03 -11.33 -16.88
C ARG A 139 -13.64 -11.79 -16.49
N THR A 140 -13.40 -13.09 -16.58
CA THR A 140 -12.07 -13.64 -16.32
C THR A 140 -11.05 -13.11 -17.32
N HIS A 141 -9.94 -12.61 -16.80
CA HIS A 141 -8.72 -12.32 -17.52
C HIS A 141 -7.60 -13.16 -16.91
N ARG A 142 -6.80 -13.84 -17.75
CA ARG A 142 -5.66 -14.65 -17.29
C ARG A 142 -4.37 -14.05 -17.83
N GLY A 143 -3.39 -13.86 -16.94
CA GLY A 143 -2.15 -13.15 -17.23
C GLY A 143 -2.19 -11.70 -16.80
N ASP A 144 -1.06 -11.04 -16.95
CA ASP A 144 -0.88 -9.65 -16.55
C ASP A 144 -1.53 -8.67 -17.55
N LEU A 145 -2.10 -7.60 -17.01
CA LEU A 145 -2.65 -6.46 -17.73
C LEU A 145 -1.70 -5.28 -17.64
N ILE A 146 -1.05 -4.94 -18.75
CA ILE A 146 -0.22 -3.73 -18.84
C ILE A 146 -1.01 -2.62 -19.55
N ILE A 147 -1.32 -1.56 -18.81
CA ILE A 147 -2.16 -0.45 -19.26
C ILE A 147 -1.27 0.68 -19.77
N ARG A 148 -1.19 0.82 -21.11
CA ARG A 148 -0.36 1.83 -21.79
C ARG A 148 -1.16 2.96 -22.45
N THR A 149 -2.48 2.87 -22.44
CA THR A 149 -3.35 3.88 -23.05
C THR A 149 -3.80 4.89 -21.99
N PRO A 150 -3.49 6.19 -22.14
CA PRO A 150 -4.01 7.23 -21.27
C PRO A 150 -5.54 7.22 -21.21
N GLY A 151 -6.12 7.43 -20.04
CA GLY A 151 -7.59 7.46 -19.90
C GLY A 151 -8.26 6.09 -19.93
N GLN A 152 -7.50 4.98 -20.01
CA GLN A 152 -8.09 3.65 -20.09
C GLN A 152 -8.85 3.30 -18.81
N VAL A 153 -10.00 2.65 -18.98
CA VAL A 153 -10.85 2.15 -17.89
C VAL A 153 -10.83 0.63 -17.89
N VAL A 154 -10.38 0.03 -16.79
CA VAL A 154 -10.52 -1.39 -16.46
C VAL A 154 -11.74 -1.55 -15.56
N ASP A 155 -12.76 -2.28 -16.03
CA ASP A 155 -14.04 -2.42 -15.32
C ASP A 155 -14.57 -3.85 -15.41
N GLY A 156 -14.91 -4.45 -14.26
CA GLY A 156 -15.62 -5.72 -14.22
C GLY A 156 -14.76 -6.91 -14.63
N LEU A 157 -13.49 -6.94 -14.21
CA LEU A 157 -12.59 -8.07 -14.45
C LEU A 157 -12.38 -8.91 -13.20
N GLU A 158 -12.15 -10.21 -13.42
CA GLU A 158 -11.49 -11.10 -12.46
C GLU A 158 -10.13 -11.44 -13.07
N VAL A 159 -9.09 -10.78 -12.59
CA VAL A 159 -7.73 -10.87 -13.13
C VAL A 159 -6.95 -11.92 -12.34
N HIS A 160 -6.58 -13.01 -12.99
CA HIS A 160 -5.61 -13.98 -12.48
C HIS A 160 -4.24 -13.58 -13.01
N GLY A 161 -3.59 -12.65 -12.31
CA GLY A 161 -2.44 -11.89 -12.79
C GLY A 161 -2.34 -10.53 -12.09
N ARG A 162 -1.51 -9.64 -12.65
CA ARG A 162 -1.24 -8.31 -12.11
C ARG A 162 -1.79 -7.22 -13.02
N ILE A 163 -2.04 -6.03 -12.50
CA ILE A 163 -2.36 -4.84 -13.29
C ILE A 163 -1.24 -3.82 -13.15
N GLN A 164 -0.49 -3.59 -14.23
CA GLN A 164 0.59 -2.60 -14.27
C GLN A 164 0.14 -1.39 -15.08
N VAL A 165 0.10 -0.22 -14.45
CA VAL A 165 -0.28 1.04 -15.09
C VAL A 165 0.96 1.81 -15.50
N GLU A 166 1.14 2.00 -16.81
CA GLU A 166 2.26 2.77 -17.39
C GLU A 166 1.75 4.04 -18.10
N ALA A 167 0.47 4.38 -17.95
CA ALA A 167 -0.17 5.50 -18.60
C ALA A 167 -0.97 6.37 -17.62
N PRO A 168 -1.11 7.68 -17.91
CA PRO A 168 -1.83 8.61 -17.06
C PRO A 168 -3.35 8.44 -17.10
N ASN A 169 -4.02 8.92 -16.04
CA ASN A 169 -5.48 9.04 -15.96
C ASN A 169 -6.21 7.70 -16.14
N VAL A 170 -5.65 6.62 -15.60
CA VAL A 170 -6.25 5.28 -15.67
C VAL A 170 -7.25 5.09 -14.55
N THR A 171 -8.37 4.44 -14.83
CA THR A 171 -9.34 4.01 -13.83
C THR A 171 -9.41 2.48 -13.79
N ILE A 172 -9.27 1.89 -12.61
CA ILE A 172 -9.53 0.48 -12.34
C ILE A 172 -10.71 0.42 -11.38
N ARG A 173 -11.77 -0.29 -11.76
CA ARG A 173 -12.96 -0.39 -10.90
C ARG A 173 -13.70 -1.70 -10.99
N ASN A 174 -14.46 -2.04 -9.95
CA ASN A 174 -15.31 -3.23 -9.90
C ASN A 174 -14.55 -4.51 -10.31
N THR A 175 -13.31 -4.65 -9.88
CA THR A 175 -12.37 -5.64 -10.40
C THR A 175 -11.80 -6.44 -9.23
N LEU A 176 -11.76 -7.76 -9.37
CA LEU A 176 -11.04 -8.66 -8.47
C LEU A 176 -9.66 -8.95 -9.08
N VAL A 177 -8.60 -8.78 -8.30
CA VAL A 177 -7.23 -9.12 -8.69
C VAL A 177 -6.73 -10.24 -7.79
N ILE A 178 -6.42 -11.38 -8.40
CA ILE A 178 -5.87 -12.56 -7.77
C ILE A 178 -4.39 -12.61 -8.19
N VAL A 179 -3.52 -12.22 -7.27
CA VAL A 179 -2.10 -11.99 -7.53
C VAL A 179 -1.35 -13.32 -7.53
N PRO A 180 -0.61 -13.65 -8.61
CA PRO A 180 0.20 -14.86 -8.62
C PRO A 180 1.36 -14.75 -7.62
N THR A 181 1.71 -15.88 -7.02
CA THR A 181 2.82 -15.99 -6.06
C THR A 181 4.14 -16.33 -6.78
N GLY A 182 5.26 -15.80 -6.27
CA GLY A 182 6.62 -16.11 -6.75
C GLY A 182 7.36 -14.85 -7.20
N SER A 183 8.54 -14.58 -6.61
CA SER A 183 9.18 -13.24 -6.59
C SER A 183 8.25 -12.14 -6.05
N GLU A 184 8.76 -10.99 -5.57
CA GLU A 184 7.87 -9.94 -5.06
C GLU A 184 6.90 -9.45 -6.15
N THR A 185 5.60 -9.45 -5.84
CA THR A 185 4.56 -9.12 -6.82
C THR A 185 3.57 -8.10 -6.28
N ALA A 186 3.41 -6.98 -6.97
CA ALA A 186 2.29 -6.08 -6.77
C ALA A 186 1.06 -6.60 -7.52
N GLY A 187 -0.11 -6.63 -6.87
CA GLY A 187 -1.38 -6.90 -7.52
C GLY A 187 -1.78 -5.79 -8.49
N ILE A 188 -1.72 -4.54 -8.03
CA ILE A 188 -1.93 -3.35 -8.86
C ILE A 188 -0.76 -2.39 -8.65
N SER A 189 -0.12 -1.94 -9.72
CA SER A 189 0.95 -0.94 -9.64
C SER A 189 0.69 0.29 -10.49
N ASN A 190 1.01 1.47 -9.94
CA ASN A 190 1.18 2.68 -10.74
C ASN A 190 2.67 2.94 -11.01
N ASN A 191 3.08 2.74 -12.26
CA ASN A 191 4.43 2.95 -12.78
C ASN A 191 4.50 4.16 -13.73
N ASN A 192 3.45 4.98 -13.77
CA ASN A 192 3.38 6.17 -14.61
C ASN A 192 3.99 7.40 -13.91
N ASP A 193 5.11 7.89 -14.43
CA ASP A 193 5.77 9.11 -13.92
C ASP A 193 5.26 10.41 -14.59
N ARG A 194 4.10 10.38 -15.27
CA ARG A 194 3.57 11.55 -16.02
C ARG A 194 2.58 12.41 -15.23
N GLY A 195 2.46 12.19 -13.92
CA GLY A 195 1.72 13.04 -12.96
C GLY A 195 0.19 13.05 -13.06
N ALA A 196 -0.43 12.53 -14.14
CA ALA A 196 -1.87 12.31 -14.17
C ALA A 196 -2.19 10.95 -13.53
N GLY A 197 -2.86 11.00 -12.37
CA GLY A 197 -2.96 9.88 -11.43
C GLY A 197 -3.83 8.70 -11.88
N MET A 198 -3.84 7.67 -11.04
CA MET A 198 -4.63 6.44 -11.18
C MET A 198 -5.77 6.42 -10.16
N LEU A 199 -6.99 6.10 -10.58
CA LEU A 199 -8.12 5.82 -9.68
C LEU A 199 -8.34 4.32 -9.58
N VAL A 200 -8.27 3.77 -8.37
CA VAL A 200 -8.65 2.39 -8.04
C VAL A 200 -9.85 2.44 -7.12
N SER A 201 -10.98 1.85 -7.53
CA SER A 201 -12.23 1.96 -6.78
C SER A 201 -13.09 0.70 -6.82
N ASN A 202 -13.66 0.28 -5.69
CA ASN A 202 -14.49 -0.93 -5.64
C ASN A 202 -13.74 -2.16 -6.18
N VAL A 203 -12.50 -2.33 -5.73
CA VAL A 203 -11.61 -3.41 -6.14
C VAL A 203 -11.36 -4.33 -4.95
N GLU A 204 -11.22 -5.62 -5.23
CA GLU A 204 -10.72 -6.61 -4.27
C GLU A 204 -9.33 -7.08 -4.75
N VAL A 205 -8.34 -7.11 -3.86
CA VAL A 205 -6.99 -7.63 -4.17
C VAL A 205 -6.59 -8.66 -3.13
N ARG A 206 -6.16 -9.83 -3.59
CA ARG A 206 -5.64 -10.92 -2.74
C ARG A 206 -4.63 -11.77 -3.47
N ALA A 207 -3.74 -12.44 -2.74
CA ALA A 207 -2.87 -13.45 -3.34
C ALA A 207 -3.67 -14.70 -3.76
N GLU A 208 -3.14 -15.42 -4.75
CA GLU A 208 -3.66 -16.74 -5.12
C GLU A 208 -3.41 -17.77 -4.01
N ASN A 209 -2.24 -17.71 -3.38
CA ASN A 209 -1.82 -18.55 -2.25
C ASN A 209 -1.00 -17.71 -1.26
N ALA A 210 -0.84 -18.20 -0.03
CA ALA A 210 0.11 -17.61 0.92
C ALA A 210 1.54 -17.67 0.37
N ALA A 211 2.16 -16.51 0.20
CA ALA A 211 3.57 -16.40 -0.16
C ALA A 211 4.14 -15.05 0.33
N PRO A 212 5.43 -15.03 0.74
CA PRO A 212 6.10 -13.77 1.09
C PRO A 212 6.24 -12.87 -0.13
N GLY A 213 6.31 -11.56 0.10
CA GLY A 213 6.59 -10.55 -0.92
C GLY A 213 5.43 -10.25 -1.88
N VAL A 214 4.24 -10.78 -1.63
CA VAL A 214 3.05 -10.43 -2.43
C VAL A 214 2.41 -9.20 -1.81
N ASN A 215 2.33 -8.11 -2.56
CA ASN A 215 1.75 -6.85 -2.13
C ASN A 215 0.47 -6.51 -2.90
N GLY A 216 -0.44 -5.76 -2.27
CA GLY A 216 -1.71 -5.38 -2.86
C GLY A 216 -1.57 -4.28 -3.91
N VAL A 217 -1.59 -3.01 -3.48
CA VAL A 217 -1.50 -1.82 -4.35
C VAL A 217 -0.18 -1.10 -4.10
N VAL A 218 0.61 -0.87 -5.15
CA VAL A 218 1.96 -0.28 -5.03
C VAL A 218 2.12 0.94 -5.93
N GLY A 219 2.75 2.01 -5.44
CA GLY A 219 3.16 3.14 -6.28
C GLY A 219 2.96 4.52 -5.67
N HIS A 220 2.70 5.49 -6.53
CA HIS A 220 2.43 6.89 -6.21
C HIS A 220 1.37 7.47 -7.17
N ASP A 221 0.97 8.74 -6.99
CA ASP A 221 -0.04 9.43 -7.81
C ASP A 221 -1.32 8.60 -8.00
N PHE A 222 -1.91 8.10 -6.92
CA PHE A 222 -3.13 7.29 -6.99
C PHE A 222 -4.15 7.61 -5.90
N THR A 223 -5.41 7.32 -6.20
CA THR A 223 -6.49 7.22 -5.21
C THR A 223 -6.97 5.78 -5.14
N LEU A 224 -6.96 5.17 -3.96
CA LEU A 224 -7.56 3.87 -3.66
C LEU A 224 -8.79 4.12 -2.78
N GLN A 225 -9.98 3.71 -3.25
CA GLN A 225 -11.21 3.96 -2.51
C GLN A 225 -12.22 2.82 -2.55
N ASN A 226 -13.02 2.67 -1.48
CA ASN A 226 -14.12 1.69 -1.41
C ASN A 226 -13.68 0.26 -1.76
N SER A 227 -12.43 -0.08 -1.46
CA SER A 227 -11.77 -1.31 -1.91
C SER A 227 -11.40 -2.20 -0.72
N GLU A 228 -11.17 -3.47 -1.02
CA GLU A 228 -10.79 -4.50 -0.05
C GLU A 228 -9.44 -5.07 -0.46
N VAL A 229 -8.48 -5.09 0.46
CA VAL A 229 -7.17 -5.71 0.22
C VAL A 229 -6.87 -6.61 1.39
N HIS A 230 -6.60 -7.88 1.08
CA HIS A 230 -6.45 -8.91 2.10
C HIS A 230 -5.61 -10.08 1.60
N HIS A 231 -5.10 -10.91 2.52
CA HIS A 231 -4.32 -12.11 2.19
C HIS A 231 -3.16 -11.78 1.23
N VAL A 232 -2.40 -10.76 1.60
CA VAL A 232 -1.14 -10.29 1.00
C VAL A 232 -0.21 -9.86 2.14
N THR A 233 1.09 -9.71 1.90
CA THR A 233 2.08 -9.24 2.89
C THR A 233 1.85 -7.77 3.20
N ASP A 234 2.15 -6.86 2.26
CA ASP A 234 1.76 -5.44 2.38
C ASP A 234 0.51 -5.16 1.57
N GLN A 235 -0.50 -4.54 2.17
CA GLN A 235 -1.74 -4.28 1.43
C GLN A 235 -1.64 -3.03 0.54
N VAL A 236 -0.97 -1.98 1.02
CA VAL A 236 -0.61 -0.81 0.20
C VAL A 236 0.84 -0.41 0.48
N HIS A 237 1.62 -0.27 -0.59
CA HIS A 237 3.02 0.16 -0.49
C HIS A 237 3.22 1.46 -1.29
N ILE A 238 3.40 2.57 -0.58
CA ILE A 238 3.50 3.94 -1.12
C ILE A 238 4.96 4.31 -1.34
N THR A 239 5.32 4.56 -2.59
CA THR A 239 6.70 4.78 -3.04
C THR A 239 6.96 6.21 -3.55
N GLY A 240 6.00 7.12 -3.34
CA GLY A 240 6.09 8.52 -3.78
C GLY A 240 4.88 9.36 -3.39
N SER A 241 4.73 10.52 -4.04
CA SER A 241 3.77 11.56 -3.64
C SER A 241 2.34 11.37 -4.16
N ASN A 242 1.42 12.22 -3.67
CA ASN A 242 0.05 12.41 -4.14
C ASN A 242 -0.80 11.13 -4.06
N VAL A 243 -0.88 10.56 -2.87
CA VAL A 243 -1.64 9.34 -2.62
C VAL A 243 -2.83 9.62 -1.70
N THR A 244 -4.00 9.11 -2.07
CA THR A 244 -5.18 9.07 -1.19
C THR A 244 -5.65 7.64 -1.04
N VAL A 245 -5.71 7.14 0.19
CA VAL A 245 -6.26 5.83 0.54
C VAL A 245 -7.45 6.07 1.45
N ARG A 246 -8.67 5.82 0.97
CA ARG A 246 -9.88 6.12 1.73
C ARG A 246 -11.02 5.12 1.63
N ASP A 247 -11.84 5.02 2.68
CA ASP A 247 -13.05 4.18 2.66
C ASP A 247 -12.75 2.69 2.33
N ASN A 248 -11.55 2.20 2.64
CA ASN A 248 -11.14 0.82 2.33
C ASN A 248 -11.19 -0.08 3.55
N TRP A 249 -11.23 -1.39 3.30
CA TRP A 249 -11.08 -2.41 4.33
C TRP A 249 -9.81 -3.23 4.07
N PHE A 250 -8.95 -3.24 5.08
CA PHE A 250 -7.63 -3.82 5.13
C PHE A 250 -7.62 -4.92 6.19
N HIS A 251 -7.47 -6.17 5.79
CA HIS A 251 -7.60 -7.31 6.71
C HIS A 251 -6.80 -8.55 6.34
N ASP A 252 -6.52 -9.40 7.32
CA ASP A 252 -5.90 -10.71 7.11
C ASP A 252 -4.58 -10.60 6.30
N ASN A 253 -3.63 -9.80 6.78
CA ASN A 253 -2.26 -9.80 6.25
C ASN A 253 -1.66 -11.21 6.40
N TYR A 254 -0.87 -11.64 5.42
CA TYR A 254 -0.02 -12.81 5.61
C TYR A 254 1.23 -12.43 6.38
N HIS A 255 1.46 -13.09 7.51
CA HIS A 255 2.69 -13.00 8.29
C HIS A 255 3.56 -14.24 8.08
N PHE A 256 4.85 -14.02 7.83
CA PHE A 256 5.86 -15.07 7.71
C PHE A 256 6.99 -14.83 8.70
N GLU A 257 7.31 -15.82 9.53
CA GLU A 257 8.45 -15.74 10.47
C GLU A 257 9.82 -15.79 9.77
N SER A 258 9.84 -16.21 8.50
CA SER A 258 11.05 -16.29 7.67
C SER A 258 10.69 -15.89 6.24
N ASP A 259 11.00 -14.65 5.91
CA ASP A 259 10.82 -14.03 4.62
C ASP A 259 12.20 -13.89 3.92
N PRO A 260 12.40 -14.53 2.75
CA PRO A 260 13.66 -14.38 2.00
C PRO A 260 13.93 -12.95 1.52
N TYR A 261 12.91 -12.09 1.45
CA TYR A 261 13.04 -10.67 1.10
C TYR A 261 13.42 -9.80 2.31
N GLN A 262 13.37 -10.35 3.52
CA GLN A 262 13.82 -9.72 4.77
C GLN A 262 15.03 -10.43 5.36
N ASP A 263 15.96 -10.87 4.50
CA ASP A 263 17.19 -11.57 4.89
C ASP A 263 16.96 -12.81 5.79
N GLY A 264 15.79 -13.45 5.65
CA GLY A 264 15.37 -14.61 6.45
C GLY A 264 14.78 -14.24 7.83
N GLY A 265 14.58 -12.95 8.11
CA GLY A 265 13.79 -12.45 9.23
C GLY A 265 12.28 -12.51 8.96
N ALA A 266 11.48 -12.01 9.91
CA ALA A 266 10.04 -11.97 9.76
C ALA A 266 9.59 -10.95 8.70
N SER A 267 8.46 -11.20 8.04
CA SER A 267 7.87 -10.27 7.06
C SER A 267 7.48 -8.94 7.70
N HIS A 268 7.48 -7.88 6.90
CA HIS A 268 7.07 -6.53 7.29
C HIS A 268 5.60 -6.29 6.96
N ASP A 269 4.73 -7.24 7.27
CA ASP A 269 3.34 -7.29 6.81
C ASP A 269 2.49 -6.14 7.36
N ASP A 270 2.56 -5.02 6.65
CA ASP A 270 1.92 -3.76 6.97
C ASP A 270 0.61 -3.63 6.21
N SER A 271 -0.43 -3.04 6.81
CA SER A 271 -1.58 -2.68 5.98
C SER A 271 -1.23 -1.54 5.03
N ILE A 272 -0.52 -0.51 5.51
CA ILE A 272 0.05 0.54 4.64
C ILE A 272 1.50 0.80 5.02
N GLN A 273 2.41 0.64 4.06
CA GLN A 273 3.80 1.06 4.18
C GLN A 273 4.05 2.31 3.33
N ILE A 274 4.67 3.34 3.90
CA ILE A 274 5.13 4.56 3.22
C ILE A 274 6.66 4.60 3.32
N ILE A 275 7.35 4.64 2.19
CA ILE A 275 8.83 4.61 2.16
C ILE A 275 9.46 5.86 1.49
N GLY A 276 8.61 6.77 1.02
CA GLY A 276 9.00 8.05 0.41
C GLY A 276 7.80 8.79 -0.16
N GLY A 277 7.92 10.11 -0.29
CA GLY A 277 6.92 10.96 -0.94
C GLY A 277 6.18 11.91 0.00
N SER A 278 5.32 12.72 -0.58
CA SER A 278 4.59 13.77 0.13
C SER A 278 3.14 13.90 -0.32
N ASN A 279 2.32 14.64 0.44
CA ASN A 279 0.90 14.82 0.14
C ASN A 279 0.17 13.45 0.12
N ILE A 280 0.19 12.78 1.28
CA ILE A 280 -0.39 11.44 1.47
C ILE A 280 -1.54 11.54 2.47
N THR A 281 -2.71 11.05 2.10
CA THR A 281 -3.90 11.01 2.95
C THR A 281 -4.39 9.57 3.14
N ILE A 282 -4.52 9.14 4.39
CA ILE A 282 -5.10 7.86 4.81
C ILE A 282 -6.34 8.19 5.63
N ALA A 283 -7.53 8.00 5.07
CA ALA A 283 -8.76 8.51 5.67
C ALA A 283 -9.91 7.50 5.68
N ASP A 284 -10.69 7.44 6.75
CA ASP A 284 -11.98 6.71 6.74
C ASP A 284 -11.84 5.20 6.39
N ASN A 285 -10.66 4.61 6.59
CA ASN A 285 -10.42 3.18 6.33
C ASN A 285 -10.60 2.35 7.59
N ARG A 286 -10.68 1.03 7.41
CA ARG A 286 -10.66 0.06 8.48
C ARG A 286 -9.50 -0.92 8.33
N PHE A 287 -8.76 -1.10 9.41
CA PHE A 287 -7.56 -1.93 9.48
C PHE A 287 -7.72 -3.02 10.54
N THR A 288 -7.36 -4.22 10.17
CA THR A 288 -7.47 -5.42 10.99
C THR A 288 -6.36 -6.41 10.59
N GLY A 289 -5.78 -7.15 11.51
CA GLY A 289 -4.93 -8.30 11.15
C GLY A 289 -3.49 -8.02 10.69
N ALA A 290 -2.99 -6.78 10.67
CA ALA A 290 -1.56 -6.53 10.46
C ALA A 290 -0.72 -7.06 11.64
N TYR A 291 0.42 -7.72 11.39
CA TYR A 291 1.33 -8.15 12.46
C TYR A 291 2.44 -7.11 12.71
N ASN A 292 2.96 -6.46 11.67
CA ASN A 292 4.04 -5.48 11.80
C ASN A 292 3.52 -4.10 12.22
N ALA A 293 2.79 -3.39 11.35
CA ALA A 293 2.08 -2.15 11.68
C ALA A 293 0.79 -2.00 10.85
N GLY A 294 -0.19 -1.27 11.40
CA GLY A 294 -1.33 -0.81 10.58
C GLY A 294 -0.88 0.24 9.56
N VAL A 295 -0.07 1.20 10.00
CA VAL A 295 0.60 2.17 9.13
C VAL A 295 2.06 2.29 9.53
N GLN A 296 2.96 1.95 8.62
CA GLN A 296 4.39 2.11 8.75
C GLN A 296 4.87 3.29 7.90
N ILE A 297 5.51 4.28 8.53
CA ILE A 297 6.12 5.43 7.85
C ILE A 297 7.63 5.32 7.98
N THR A 298 8.33 5.24 6.86
CA THR A 298 9.79 5.23 6.76
C THR A 298 10.26 6.18 5.67
N GLN A 299 11.57 6.42 5.59
CA GLN A 299 12.19 7.26 4.56
C GLN A 299 13.26 6.50 3.80
N SER A 300 12.94 5.28 3.36
CA SER A 300 13.92 4.36 2.80
C SER A 300 14.38 4.77 1.40
N ILE A 301 13.46 5.19 0.53
CA ILE A 301 13.82 5.62 -0.84
C ILE A 301 13.77 7.14 -1.04
N GLY A 302 13.02 7.85 -0.21
CA GLY A 302 12.88 9.30 -0.31
C GLY A 302 12.51 9.93 1.03
N ASP A 303 12.61 11.25 1.10
CA ASP A 303 12.04 12.01 2.22
C ASP A 303 10.52 11.81 2.24
N VAL A 304 9.94 11.78 3.44
CA VAL A 304 8.50 11.79 3.63
C VAL A 304 8.07 13.12 4.24
N SER A 305 6.97 13.69 3.74
CA SER A 305 6.33 14.84 4.36
C SER A 305 4.81 14.87 4.14
N ASP A 306 4.11 15.68 4.91
CA ASP A 306 2.69 16.01 4.67
C ASP A 306 1.81 14.76 4.59
N VAL A 307 1.86 13.96 5.67
CA VAL A 307 1.07 12.73 5.84
C VAL A 307 -0.08 13.00 6.80
N THR A 308 -1.31 12.81 6.33
CA THR A 308 -2.53 12.91 7.13
C THR A 308 -3.14 11.53 7.33
N ILE A 309 -3.30 11.11 8.59
CA ILE A 309 -4.00 9.88 8.99
C ILE A 309 -5.22 10.29 9.80
N ARG A 310 -6.43 10.13 9.26
CA ARG A 310 -7.64 10.62 9.92
C ARG A 310 -8.87 9.73 9.82
N ASP A 311 -9.74 9.81 10.81
CA ASP A 311 -11.08 9.20 10.75
C ASP A 311 -11.08 7.67 10.50
N ASN A 312 -9.95 6.99 10.69
CA ASN A 312 -9.83 5.55 10.47
C ASN A 312 -10.21 4.75 11.71
N LEU A 313 -10.63 3.51 11.51
CA LEU A 313 -10.58 2.45 12.53
C LEU A 313 -9.29 1.67 12.35
N LEU A 314 -8.28 1.95 13.17
CA LEU A 314 -6.92 1.43 13.06
C LEU A 314 -6.72 0.25 14.02
N GLY A 315 -6.18 -0.86 13.52
CA GLY A 315 -5.88 -2.05 14.32
C GLY A 315 -4.62 -2.77 13.86
N GLY A 316 -4.21 -3.74 14.64
CA GLY A 316 -3.03 -4.57 14.42
C GLY A 316 -1.71 -3.85 14.67
N GLY A 317 -0.63 -4.56 14.36
CA GLY A 317 0.76 -4.13 14.49
C GLY A 317 1.39 -4.45 15.84
N GLY A 318 2.72 -4.35 15.91
CA GLY A 318 3.43 -4.19 17.17
C GLY A 318 3.02 -2.87 17.83
N CYS A 319 3.15 -1.79 17.06
CA CYS A 319 2.43 -0.54 17.29
C CYS A 319 1.61 -0.24 16.04
N THR A 320 0.40 0.29 16.17
CA THR A 320 -0.48 0.45 15.00
C THR A 320 0.01 1.49 14.01
N VAL A 321 0.51 2.64 14.48
CA VAL A 321 1.23 3.60 13.65
C VAL A 321 2.67 3.65 14.12
N ASN A 322 3.60 3.31 13.22
CA ASN A 322 5.03 3.35 13.48
C ASN A 322 5.72 4.36 12.57
N VAL A 323 6.45 5.30 13.16
CA VAL A 323 7.19 6.33 12.43
C VAL A 323 8.69 6.11 12.60
N ALA A 324 9.42 6.04 11.49
CA ALA A 324 10.86 5.87 11.46
C ALA A 324 11.53 6.88 10.52
N GLU A 325 12.46 7.68 11.05
CA GLU A 325 13.18 8.71 10.29
C GLU A 325 14.24 8.13 9.34
N LYS A 326 14.71 6.90 9.60
CA LYS A 326 15.89 6.30 8.96
C LYS A 326 17.07 7.29 8.99
N SER A 327 17.89 7.35 7.94
CA SER A 327 19.04 8.25 7.84
C SER A 327 18.71 9.67 7.39
N ARG A 328 17.43 9.99 7.15
CA ARG A 328 17.01 11.27 6.55
C ARG A 328 16.55 12.31 7.57
N GLY A 329 16.40 11.91 8.83
CA GLY A 329 16.02 12.80 9.93
C GLY A 329 14.52 13.10 9.96
N PRO A 330 14.10 14.18 10.65
CA PRO A 330 12.70 14.36 11.03
C PRO A 330 11.72 14.52 9.87
N ILE A 331 10.61 13.79 9.97
CA ILE A 331 9.49 13.88 9.04
C ILE A 331 8.68 15.14 9.36
N ARG A 332 8.35 15.94 8.34
CA ARG A 332 7.58 17.18 8.49
C ARG A 332 6.11 16.98 8.11
N GLY A 333 5.20 17.67 8.79
CA GLY A 333 3.79 17.69 8.41
C GLY A 333 3.04 16.38 8.66
N VAL A 334 3.39 15.64 9.73
CA VAL A 334 2.63 14.44 10.12
C VAL A 334 1.45 14.86 11.00
N GLU A 335 0.24 14.60 10.53
CA GLU A 335 -1.02 14.83 11.23
C GLU A 335 -1.76 13.52 11.43
N ILE A 336 -2.02 13.15 12.68
CA ILE A 336 -2.78 11.95 13.03
C ILE A 336 -3.96 12.43 13.87
N ARG A 337 -5.19 12.33 13.37
CA ARG A 337 -6.34 12.85 14.12
C ARG A 337 -7.64 12.09 13.95
N ASP A 338 -8.49 12.16 14.96
CA ASP A 338 -9.87 11.65 14.91
C ASP A 338 -9.97 10.16 14.56
N ASN A 339 -8.90 9.38 14.75
CA ASN A 339 -8.91 7.94 14.54
C ASN A 339 -9.38 7.19 15.79
N ARG A 340 -9.99 6.02 15.57
CA ARG A 340 -10.28 5.03 16.60
C ARG A 340 -9.26 3.90 16.51
N PHE A 341 -8.62 3.55 17.61
CA PHE A 341 -7.65 2.47 17.68
C PHE A 341 -8.27 1.25 18.34
N LEU A 342 -8.29 0.11 17.65
CA LEU A 342 -8.55 -1.20 18.26
C LEU A 342 -7.44 -1.50 19.26
N SER A 343 -7.70 -2.29 20.30
CA SER A 343 -6.70 -2.67 21.30
C SER A 343 -6.12 -4.07 21.03
N ASP A 344 -5.78 -4.33 19.77
CA ASP A 344 -5.33 -5.62 19.23
C ASP A 344 -3.84 -5.61 18.81
N GLN A 345 -3.08 -4.63 19.30
CA GLN A 345 -1.63 -4.58 19.06
C GLN A 345 -0.90 -5.69 19.83
N ARG A 346 0.22 -6.16 19.28
CA ARG A 346 1.10 -7.11 19.99
C ARG A 346 1.86 -6.47 21.15
N ILE A 347 2.08 -5.15 21.11
CA ILE A 347 2.60 -4.38 22.24
C ILE A 347 1.44 -3.61 22.85
N ASP A 348 0.99 -4.09 24.01
CA ASP A 348 -0.17 -3.53 24.72
C ASP A 348 -0.12 -2.00 24.81
N GLY A 349 -1.16 -1.36 24.29
CA GLY A 349 -1.33 0.09 24.35
C GLY A 349 -0.43 0.88 23.39
N CYS A 350 0.32 0.24 22.50
CA CYS A 350 1.17 0.94 21.54
C CYS A 350 0.38 1.40 20.29
N ALA A 351 -0.43 2.44 20.42
CA ALA A 351 -1.16 2.98 19.26
C ALA A 351 -0.24 3.70 18.26
N ILE A 352 0.57 4.65 18.74
CA ILE A 352 1.44 5.48 17.90
C ILE A 352 2.82 5.54 18.52
N ILE A 353 3.85 5.11 17.80
CA ILE A 353 5.26 5.23 18.19
C ILE A 353 6.01 6.15 17.22
N HIS A 354 6.83 7.05 17.75
CA HIS A 354 7.61 7.98 16.93
C HIS A 354 8.91 8.46 17.59
N PRO A 355 9.92 8.88 16.80
CA PRO A 355 11.11 9.52 17.32
C PRO A 355 10.78 10.92 17.83
N SER A 356 11.43 11.33 18.92
CA SER A 356 11.16 12.63 19.57
C SER A 356 11.43 13.86 18.68
N SER A 357 12.25 13.70 17.65
CA SER A 357 12.63 14.72 16.67
C SER A 357 11.56 14.96 15.61
N THR A 358 10.78 13.94 15.24
CA THR A 358 9.59 14.08 14.39
C THR A 358 8.41 14.60 15.22
N LYS A 359 7.88 15.76 14.83
CA LYS A 359 6.74 16.38 15.51
C LYS A 359 5.44 15.94 14.83
N ILE A 360 4.64 15.19 15.56
CA ILE A 360 3.30 14.76 15.14
C ILE A 360 2.27 15.72 15.71
N SER A 361 1.41 16.27 14.84
CA SER A 361 0.16 16.91 15.26
C SER A 361 -0.85 15.81 15.56
N HIS A 362 -1.23 15.66 16.83
CA HIS A 362 -2.11 14.58 17.30
C HIS A 362 -3.31 15.14 18.07
N SER A 363 -4.53 14.84 17.62
CA SER A 363 -5.77 15.27 18.28
C SER A 363 -6.93 14.33 18.03
N GLY A 364 -7.91 14.25 18.93
CA GLY A 364 -9.16 13.49 18.68
C GLY A 364 -9.01 11.96 18.59
N ASN A 365 -7.79 11.42 18.62
CA ASN A 365 -7.57 9.98 18.57
C ASN A 365 -7.94 9.31 19.89
N VAL A 366 -8.72 8.24 19.81
CA VAL A 366 -9.21 7.49 20.97
C VAL A 366 -9.07 5.99 20.77
N TRP A 367 -9.00 5.25 21.87
CA TRP A 367 -9.21 3.80 21.85
C TRP A 367 -10.68 3.49 21.57
N ASP A 368 -10.95 2.55 20.68
CA ASP A 368 -12.30 2.25 20.21
C ASP A 368 -13.19 1.68 21.33
N ASP A 369 -12.61 0.82 22.16
CA ASP A 369 -13.29 0.09 23.24
C ASP A 369 -13.67 0.96 24.44
N THR A 370 -12.84 1.95 24.77
CA THR A 370 -12.93 2.74 25.99
C THR A 370 -13.23 4.21 25.72
N GLY A 371 -13.07 4.68 24.48
CA GLY A 371 -13.15 6.11 24.12
C GLY A 371 -12.07 6.98 24.78
N ARG A 372 -11.06 6.36 25.43
CA ARG A 372 -10.00 7.10 26.10
C ARG A 372 -9.03 7.69 25.08
N PRO A 373 -8.49 8.91 25.32
CA PRO A 373 -7.49 9.48 24.44
C PRO A 373 -6.28 8.56 24.26
N VAL A 374 -5.84 8.41 23.02
CA VAL A 374 -4.56 7.78 22.69
C VAL A 374 -3.42 8.74 23.01
N THR A 375 -2.34 8.21 23.59
CA THR A 375 -1.10 8.94 23.85
C THR A 375 0.00 8.52 22.87
N LEU A 376 0.89 9.45 22.54
CA LEU A 376 2.08 9.14 21.76
C LEU A 376 3.10 8.38 22.62
N THR A 377 3.60 7.27 22.10
CA THR A 377 4.72 6.51 22.65
C THR A 377 6.01 7.00 22.02
N ARG A 378 7.05 7.21 22.85
CA ARG A 378 8.38 7.56 22.34
C ARG A 378 9.11 6.28 21.92
N GLY A 379 9.58 6.27 20.68
CA GLY A 379 10.47 5.24 20.12
C GLY A 379 11.93 5.61 20.22
#